data_AF-A0A2N1AP18-F1
#
_entry.id   AF-A0A2N1AP18-F1
#
_cell.length_a   1.000
_cell.length_b   1.000
_cell.length_c   1.000
_cell.angle_alpha   90.00
_cell.angle_beta   90.00
_cell.angle_gamma   90.00
#
_symmetry.space_group_name_H-M   'P 1'
#
loop_
_entity.id
_entity.type
_entity.pdbx_description
1 polymer ?
#
loop_
_entity_poly.entity_id
_entity_poly.type
_entity_poly.pdbx_seq_one_letter_code
_entity_poly.pdbx_strand_id
1 'polypeptide(L)'
;MVTNINEYEAETAFERFALDRYLPLTAQASGSYIDIRPLIDGGKNVIQNGASHIQANREDNLRAAFLPLAFGAAWKVLDLTIELALAKQGIKPQREAKLWPIKEKARIAMSETLNGAILTEETCTWVGILTCYVSTIEYRHSLIHRQAQFVEIPLTLSGHGRDGMPLPPLDEATLRALIALSQLVGEGIISNGLNRRRLDNVNFLLNRLSCFGVNSVPQGVRMKPIEYYWMKLRPDPHGQWVAPFSIVHEQMRCRRQLGHIDVRIDLPGESGRQLVGQCEDLPDWDVTIDFNQPPSYLAYQ
;
A
#
# COMPACT_ATOMS: atom_id res chain seq x y z
N MET A 1 18.80 -13.47 -11.86
CA MET A 1 17.91 -14.32 -11.05
C MET A 1 18.06 -13.84 -9.64
N VAL A 2 16.95 -13.50 -8.99
CA VAL A 2 16.94 -13.02 -7.61
C VAL A 2 16.78 -14.21 -6.67
N THR A 3 17.68 -14.36 -5.70
CA THR A 3 17.68 -15.47 -4.73
C THR A 3 17.51 -15.02 -3.28
N ASN A 4 17.76 -13.74 -3.01
CA ASN A 4 17.67 -13.14 -1.68
C ASN A 4 17.17 -11.69 -1.76
N ILE A 5 16.87 -11.11 -0.60
CA ILE A 5 16.28 -9.76 -0.49
C ILE A 5 17.26 -8.69 -0.98
N ASN A 6 18.56 -8.83 -0.74
CA ASN A 6 19.55 -7.83 -1.18
C ASN A 6 19.65 -7.79 -2.71
N GLU A 7 19.65 -8.94 -3.36
CA GLU A 7 19.57 -9.03 -4.83
C GLU A 7 18.25 -8.45 -5.35
N TYR A 8 17.12 -8.75 -4.69
CA TYR A 8 15.83 -8.18 -5.05
C TYR A 8 15.85 -6.65 -4.98
N GLU A 9 16.35 -6.11 -3.87
CA GLU A 9 16.44 -4.68 -3.61
C GLU A 9 17.26 -3.98 -4.69
N ALA A 10 18.43 -4.55 -5.03
CA ALA A 10 19.33 -4.02 -6.06
C ALA A 10 18.71 -4.11 -7.46
N GLU A 11 18.17 -5.26 -7.85
CA GLU A 11 17.63 -5.51 -9.20
C GLU A 11 16.32 -4.76 -9.49
N THR A 12 15.62 -4.31 -8.45
CA THR A 12 14.39 -3.49 -8.53
C THR A 12 14.60 -2.02 -8.19
N ALA A 13 15.83 -1.60 -7.82
CA ALA A 13 16.07 -0.26 -7.29
C ALA A 13 15.65 0.85 -8.25
N PHE A 14 16.00 0.71 -9.54
CA PHE A 14 15.65 1.69 -10.56
C PHE A 14 14.15 1.73 -10.82
N GLU A 15 13.49 0.57 -10.94
CA GLU A 15 12.05 0.50 -11.16
C GLU A 15 11.29 1.14 -10.00
N ARG A 16 11.62 0.78 -8.75
CA ARG A 16 10.98 1.38 -7.57
C ARG A 16 11.19 2.88 -7.51
N PHE A 17 12.39 3.37 -7.80
CA PHE A 17 12.68 4.80 -7.89
C PHE A 17 11.83 5.48 -8.98
N ALA A 18 11.77 4.91 -10.18
CA ALA A 18 10.99 5.48 -11.29
C ALA A 18 9.50 5.51 -10.98
N LEU A 19 8.96 4.45 -10.37
CA LEU A 19 7.55 4.37 -9.96
C LEU A 19 7.21 5.38 -8.87
N ASP A 20 8.06 5.54 -7.86
CA ASP A 20 7.88 6.56 -6.81
C ASP A 20 7.83 7.98 -7.38
N ARG A 21 8.69 8.29 -8.36
CA ARG A 21 8.66 9.60 -9.03
C ARG A 21 7.47 9.78 -9.97
N TYR A 22 7.01 8.70 -10.60
CA TYR A 22 5.90 8.73 -11.54
C TYR A 22 4.54 8.83 -10.82
N LEU A 23 4.33 7.99 -9.80
CA LEU A 23 3.12 7.90 -9.02
C LEU A 23 3.48 7.69 -7.53
N PRO A 24 3.80 8.75 -6.79
CA PRO A 24 4.05 8.65 -5.36
C PRO A 24 2.84 8.05 -4.65
N LEU A 25 3.06 7.07 -3.77
CA LEU A 25 1.97 6.37 -3.05
C LEU A 25 1.13 7.33 -2.20
N THR A 26 1.76 8.32 -1.57
CA THR A 26 1.05 9.38 -0.86
C THR A 26 1.59 10.73 -1.30
N ALA A 27 0.75 11.49 -2.01
CA ALA A 27 1.02 12.90 -2.26
C ALA A 27 0.86 13.68 -0.95
N GLN A 28 1.99 13.96 -0.29
CA GLN A 28 2.13 14.85 0.86
C GLN A 28 1.40 14.41 2.15
N ALA A 29 1.97 14.77 3.29
CA ALA A 29 1.27 14.66 4.57
C ALA A 29 -0.03 15.47 4.50
N SER A 30 -1.14 14.88 4.91
CA SER A 30 -2.34 15.67 5.15
C SER A 30 -1.99 16.63 6.29
N GLY A 31 -1.90 17.93 5.98
CA GLY A 31 -1.88 18.97 7.01
C GLY A 31 -3.23 19.10 7.72
N SER A 32 -4.22 18.28 7.35
CA SER A 32 -5.49 18.18 8.05
C SER A 32 -5.33 17.34 9.33
N TYR A 33 -5.88 17.87 10.41
CA TYR A 33 -6.00 17.18 11.67
C TYR A 33 -7.38 17.41 12.28
N ILE A 34 -7.74 16.52 13.17
CA ILE A 34 -9.00 16.53 13.89
C ILE A 34 -8.66 16.69 15.36
N ASP A 35 -9.06 17.81 15.94
CA ASP A 35 -8.85 18.08 17.35
C ASP A 35 -10.02 17.53 18.17
N ILE A 36 -9.74 16.43 18.88
CA ILE A 36 -10.69 15.77 19.77
C ILE A 36 -10.47 16.17 21.24
N ARG A 37 -9.48 17.02 21.56
CA ARG A 37 -9.25 17.51 22.92
C ARG A 37 -10.51 18.15 23.54
N PRO A 38 -11.32 18.94 22.80
CA PRO A 38 -12.55 19.48 23.36
C PRO A 38 -13.57 18.40 23.73
N LEU A 39 -13.65 17.27 23.02
CA LEU A 39 -14.59 16.19 23.38
C LEU A 39 -14.25 15.55 24.73
N ILE A 40 -12.96 15.48 25.05
CA ILE A 40 -12.48 14.93 26.31
C ILE A 40 -12.99 15.79 27.49
N ASP A 41 -13.22 17.08 27.25
CA ASP A 41 -13.81 18.02 28.22
C ASP A 41 -15.34 18.15 28.11
N GLY A 42 -16.01 17.31 27.30
CA GLY A 42 -17.46 17.40 27.07
C GLY A 42 -17.90 18.47 26.06
N GLY A 43 -16.95 19.06 25.33
CA GLY A 43 -17.18 20.04 24.26
C GLY A 43 -17.54 19.41 22.91
N LYS A 44 -17.32 20.17 21.83
CA LYS A 44 -17.52 19.71 20.43
C LYS A 44 -16.18 19.64 19.71
N ASN A 45 -16.04 18.65 18.83
CA ASN A 45 -14.89 18.53 17.93
C ASN A 45 -14.60 19.80 17.14
N VAL A 46 -13.32 20.06 16.91
CA VAL A 46 -12.85 21.06 15.95
C VAL A 46 -12.12 20.35 14.83
N ILE A 47 -12.48 20.66 13.58
CA ILE A 47 -11.82 20.14 12.39
C ILE A 47 -10.99 21.28 11.82
N GLN A 48 -9.68 21.05 11.64
CA GLN A 48 -8.80 22.02 11.01
C GLN A 48 -8.16 21.39 9.77
N ASN A 49 -8.56 21.91 8.61
CA ASN A 49 -8.05 21.46 7.32
C ASN A 49 -6.86 22.33 6.90
N GLY A 50 -5.64 21.85 7.14
CA GLY A 50 -4.43 22.44 6.59
C GLY A 50 -4.11 21.84 5.23
N ALA A 51 -4.96 22.06 4.22
CA ALA A 51 -4.70 21.54 2.87
C ALA A 51 -3.96 22.60 2.04
N SER A 52 -2.63 22.49 1.92
CA SER A 52 -1.88 23.23 0.90
C SER A 52 -1.95 22.46 -0.42
N HIS A 53 -2.94 22.74 -1.25
CA HIS A 53 -3.01 22.19 -2.60
C HIS A 53 -2.11 23.02 -3.54
N ILE A 54 -0.88 22.57 -3.75
CA ILE A 54 -0.10 23.02 -4.92
C ILE A 54 -0.60 22.19 -6.11
N GLN A 55 -1.52 22.75 -6.90
CA GLN A 55 -2.02 22.13 -8.12
C GLN A 55 -0.92 22.11 -9.19
N ALA A 56 -0.39 20.93 -9.49
CA ALA A 56 0.52 20.69 -10.61
C ALA A 56 -0.26 20.42 -11.92
N ASN A 57 -1.04 21.40 -12.40
CA ASN A 57 -1.92 21.23 -13.57
C ASN A 57 -1.19 21.25 -14.94
N ARG A 58 0.09 20.83 -15.02
CA ARG A 58 0.86 20.72 -16.28
C ARG A 58 1.55 19.37 -16.49
N GLU A 59 1.47 18.44 -15.54
CA GLU A 59 2.20 17.16 -15.60
C GLU A 59 1.39 16.00 -16.21
N ASP A 60 0.07 16.12 -16.36
CA ASP A 60 -0.79 14.97 -16.68
C ASP A 60 -0.57 14.40 -18.09
N ASN A 61 -0.31 15.25 -19.09
CA ASN A 61 -0.03 14.79 -20.47
C ASN A 61 1.33 14.08 -20.58
N LEU A 62 2.35 14.53 -19.83
CA LEU A 62 3.65 13.85 -19.79
C LEU A 62 3.52 12.51 -19.07
N ARG A 63 2.78 12.47 -17.95
CA ARG A 63 2.52 11.22 -17.23
C ARG A 63 1.83 10.19 -18.12
N ALA A 64 0.83 10.59 -18.91
CA ALA A 64 0.20 9.72 -19.90
C ALA A 64 1.22 9.05 -20.85
N ALA A 65 2.18 9.82 -21.37
CA ALA A 65 3.21 9.32 -22.28
C ALA A 65 4.20 8.34 -21.62
N PHE A 66 4.45 8.47 -20.31
CA PHE A 66 5.36 7.59 -19.55
C PHE A 66 4.68 6.36 -18.94
N LEU A 67 3.35 6.29 -18.96
CA LEU A 67 2.60 5.17 -18.39
C LEU A 67 2.99 3.78 -18.94
N PRO A 68 3.31 3.58 -20.23
CA PRO A 68 3.81 2.30 -20.72
C PRO A 68 5.08 1.84 -19.98
N LEU A 69 5.99 2.78 -19.73
CA LEU A 69 7.24 2.54 -19.02
C LEU A 69 6.99 2.27 -17.54
N ALA A 70 6.06 3.01 -16.92
CA ALA A 70 5.63 2.77 -15.55
C ALA A 70 4.97 1.38 -15.40
N PHE A 71 4.12 0.96 -16.33
CA PHE A 71 3.55 -0.39 -16.35
C PHE A 71 4.65 -1.46 -16.46
N GLY A 72 5.61 -1.28 -17.37
CA GLY A 72 6.74 -2.20 -17.52
C GLY A 72 7.59 -2.33 -16.25
N ALA A 73 7.87 -1.20 -15.59
CA ALA A 73 8.59 -1.15 -14.32
C ALA A 73 7.81 -1.86 -13.20
N ALA A 74 6.50 -1.57 -13.06
CA ALA A 74 5.62 -2.21 -12.09
C ALA A 74 5.56 -3.73 -12.29
N TRP A 75 5.43 -4.16 -13.55
CA TRP A 75 5.40 -5.58 -13.87
C TRP A 75 6.73 -6.27 -13.53
N LYS A 76 7.89 -5.64 -13.78
CA LYS A 76 9.20 -6.20 -13.40
C LYS A 76 9.34 -6.35 -11.88
N VAL A 77 8.85 -5.40 -11.08
CA VAL A 77 8.85 -5.52 -9.61
C VAL A 77 8.03 -6.74 -9.16
N LEU A 78 6.85 -6.97 -9.74
CA LEU A 78 6.07 -8.17 -9.47
C LEU A 78 6.80 -9.43 -9.94
N ASP A 79 7.38 -9.41 -11.14
CA ASP A 79 8.09 -10.56 -11.74
C ASP A 79 9.28 -11.02 -10.89
N LEU A 80 10.06 -10.09 -10.37
CA LEU A 80 11.18 -10.41 -9.47
C LEU A 80 10.70 -10.82 -8.07
N THR A 81 9.50 -10.40 -7.65
CA THR A 81 8.88 -10.88 -6.41
C THR A 81 8.55 -12.37 -6.54
N ILE A 82 8.04 -12.79 -7.69
CA ILE A 82 7.78 -14.21 -7.97
C ILE A 82 9.08 -15.01 -7.99
N GLU A 83 10.15 -14.50 -8.61
CA GLU A 83 11.47 -15.16 -8.59
C GLU A 83 12.02 -15.33 -7.17
N LEU A 84 11.90 -14.30 -6.34
CA LEU A 84 12.31 -14.37 -4.94
C LEU A 84 11.49 -15.42 -4.16
N ALA A 85 10.17 -15.46 -4.35
CA ALA A 85 9.31 -16.45 -3.69
C ALA A 85 9.70 -17.89 -4.08
N LEU A 86 9.94 -18.13 -5.36
CA LEU A 86 10.41 -19.42 -5.88
C LEU A 86 11.75 -19.82 -5.25
N ALA A 87 12.70 -18.89 -5.21
CA ALA A 87 14.01 -19.12 -4.62
C ALA A 87 13.94 -19.42 -3.11
N LYS A 88 13.07 -18.71 -2.36
CA LYS A 88 12.86 -18.95 -0.92
C LYS A 88 12.23 -20.31 -0.62
N GLN A 89 11.50 -20.89 -1.57
CA GLN A 89 10.99 -22.26 -1.49
C GLN A 89 11.99 -23.31 -2.03
N GLY A 90 13.19 -22.90 -2.46
CA GLY A 90 14.18 -23.80 -3.04
C GLY A 90 13.80 -24.36 -4.42
N ILE A 91 12.77 -23.80 -5.07
CA ILE A 91 12.34 -24.21 -6.40
C ILE A 91 13.35 -23.64 -7.42
N LYS A 92 13.83 -24.51 -8.31
CA LYS A 92 14.77 -24.15 -9.37
C LYS A 92 14.08 -24.21 -10.73
N PRO A 93 14.50 -23.41 -11.71
CA PRO A 93 13.97 -23.49 -13.07
C PRO A 93 14.21 -24.89 -13.66
N GLN A 94 13.26 -25.40 -14.44
CA GLN A 94 13.28 -26.78 -15.00
C GLN A 94 14.47 -27.08 -15.90
N ARG A 95 15.07 -26.07 -16.52
CA ARG A 95 16.29 -26.22 -17.34
C ARG A 95 17.46 -25.70 -16.52
N GLU A 96 18.68 -26.14 -16.81
CA GLU A 96 19.93 -25.45 -16.42
C GLU A 96 20.03 -24.00 -16.99
N ALA A 97 18.91 -23.42 -17.39
CA ALA A 97 18.76 -22.04 -17.75
C ALA A 97 19.11 -21.17 -16.54
N LYS A 98 19.96 -20.18 -16.78
CA LYS A 98 20.30 -19.13 -15.81
C LYS A 98 19.13 -18.20 -15.47
N LEU A 99 17.98 -18.35 -16.15
CA LEU A 99 16.82 -17.44 -16.11
C LEU A 99 15.49 -18.22 -16.08
N TRP A 100 14.50 -17.66 -15.39
CA TRP A 100 13.15 -18.20 -15.30
C TRP A 100 12.30 -17.91 -16.55
N PRO A 101 11.77 -18.93 -17.25
CA PRO A 101 10.77 -18.71 -18.29
C PRO A 101 9.47 -18.18 -17.68
N ILE A 102 8.89 -17.12 -18.28
CA ILE A 102 7.62 -16.53 -17.82
C ILE A 102 6.50 -17.56 -17.76
N LYS A 103 6.43 -18.47 -18.75
CA LYS A 103 5.42 -19.54 -18.78
C LYS A 103 5.54 -20.49 -17.58
N GLU A 104 6.76 -20.74 -17.12
CA GLU A 104 7.02 -21.58 -15.95
C GLU A 104 6.58 -20.87 -14.66
N LYS A 105 6.96 -19.60 -14.50
CA LYS A 105 6.51 -18.75 -13.39
C LYS A 105 4.99 -18.66 -13.31
N ALA A 106 4.33 -18.42 -14.44
CA ALA A 106 2.89 -18.35 -14.54
C ALA A 106 2.21 -19.66 -14.10
N ARG A 107 2.70 -20.80 -14.59
CA ARG A 107 2.17 -22.12 -14.22
C ARG A 107 2.29 -22.37 -12.72
N ILE A 108 3.41 -22.01 -12.10
CA ILE A 108 3.60 -22.20 -10.66
C ILE A 108 2.73 -21.22 -9.86
N ALA A 109 2.66 -19.95 -10.28
CA ALA A 109 1.79 -18.95 -9.67
C ALA A 109 0.30 -19.36 -9.70
N MET A 110 -0.16 -20.01 -10.78
CA MET A 110 -1.53 -20.54 -10.87
C MET A 110 -1.77 -21.83 -10.06
N SER A 111 -0.70 -22.54 -9.65
CA SER A 111 -0.85 -23.85 -8.99
C SER A 111 -1.12 -23.79 -7.49
N GLU A 112 -1.23 -22.58 -6.92
CA GLU A 112 -1.45 -22.32 -5.48
C GLU A 112 -0.37 -22.88 -4.53
N THR A 113 0.71 -23.49 -5.05
CA THR A 113 1.81 -24.03 -4.23
C THR A 113 2.85 -22.99 -3.81
N LEU A 114 2.86 -21.83 -4.48
CA LEU A 114 3.81 -20.76 -4.21
C LEU A 114 3.39 -19.99 -2.95
N ASN A 115 4.21 -20.02 -1.90
CA ASN A 115 3.91 -19.39 -0.62
C ASN A 115 4.30 -17.90 -0.63
N GLY A 116 3.44 -17.05 -0.04
CA GLY A 116 3.59 -15.61 0.10
C GLY A 116 4.37 -15.12 1.32
N ALA A 117 4.93 -16.02 2.16
CA ALA A 117 5.57 -15.69 3.43
C ALA A 117 6.71 -14.66 3.36
N ILE A 118 7.26 -14.40 2.16
CA ILE A 118 8.21 -13.30 1.93
C ILE A 118 7.58 -11.91 2.05
N LEU A 119 6.24 -11.84 2.04
CA LEU A 119 5.47 -10.61 1.96
C LEU A 119 4.30 -10.59 2.94
N THR A 120 3.49 -11.65 2.98
CA THR A 120 2.28 -11.73 3.82
C THR A 120 1.92 -13.18 4.15
N GLU A 121 1.39 -13.39 5.35
CA GLU A 121 0.78 -14.67 5.76
C GLU A 121 -0.69 -14.79 5.27
N GLU A 122 -1.29 -13.68 4.84
CA GLU A 122 -2.67 -13.64 4.34
C GLU A 122 -2.76 -14.28 2.95
N THR A 123 -3.18 -15.55 2.92
CA THR A 123 -3.15 -16.39 1.71
C THR A 123 -3.97 -15.81 0.56
N CYS A 124 -5.17 -15.30 0.84
CA CYS A 124 -6.03 -14.72 -0.21
C CYS A 124 -5.42 -13.47 -0.86
N THR A 125 -4.73 -12.64 -0.09
CA THR A 125 -4.01 -11.47 -0.60
C THR A 125 -2.86 -11.87 -1.50
N TRP A 126 -2.07 -12.87 -1.07
CA TRP A 126 -1.01 -13.41 -1.89
C TRP A 126 -1.53 -13.99 -3.22
N VAL A 127 -2.59 -14.80 -3.17
CA VAL A 127 -3.24 -15.33 -4.38
C VAL A 127 -3.76 -14.22 -5.28
N GLY A 128 -4.30 -13.14 -4.71
CA GLY A 128 -4.69 -11.94 -5.46
C GLY A 128 -3.51 -11.30 -6.22
N ILE A 129 -2.35 -11.17 -5.57
CA ILE A 129 -1.12 -10.66 -6.22
C ILE A 129 -0.68 -11.59 -7.35
N LEU A 130 -0.66 -12.90 -7.12
CA LEU A 130 -0.33 -13.90 -8.15
C LEU A 130 -1.29 -13.80 -9.35
N THR A 131 -2.57 -13.61 -9.09
CA THR A 131 -3.61 -13.45 -10.11
C THR A 131 -3.35 -12.20 -10.96
N CYS A 132 -3.07 -11.05 -10.33
CA CYS A 132 -2.69 -9.85 -11.06
C CYS A 132 -1.44 -10.05 -11.93
N TYR A 133 -0.39 -10.68 -11.38
CA TYR A 133 0.84 -10.98 -12.13
C TYR A 133 0.55 -11.81 -13.38
N VAL A 134 -0.21 -12.89 -13.21
CA VAL A 134 -0.55 -13.83 -14.29
C VAL A 134 -1.44 -13.17 -15.35
N SER A 135 -2.51 -12.49 -14.94
CA SER A 135 -3.46 -11.84 -15.84
C SER A 135 -2.85 -10.69 -16.64
N THR A 136 -1.68 -10.16 -16.21
CA THR A 136 -0.99 -9.07 -16.90
C THR A 136 0.15 -9.53 -17.84
N ILE A 137 0.42 -10.84 -17.93
CA ILE A 137 1.51 -11.38 -18.77
C ILE A 137 1.34 -11.01 -20.24
N GLU A 138 0.13 -11.14 -20.81
CA GLU A 138 -0.10 -10.84 -22.22
C GLU A 138 0.02 -9.34 -22.52
N TYR A 139 -0.38 -8.47 -21.59
CA TYR A 139 -0.17 -7.02 -21.72
C TYR A 139 1.33 -6.69 -21.73
N ARG A 140 2.12 -7.34 -20.85
CA ARG A 140 3.59 -7.22 -20.86
C ARG A 140 4.20 -7.75 -22.16
N HIS A 141 3.69 -8.87 -22.69
CA HIS A 141 4.11 -9.38 -23.99
C HIS A 141 3.85 -8.34 -25.10
N SER A 142 2.61 -7.86 -25.20
CA SER A 142 2.21 -6.83 -26.17
C SER A 142 3.09 -5.59 -26.08
N LEU A 143 3.41 -5.13 -24.86
CA LEU A 143 4.29 -3.97 -24.65
C LEU A 143 5.70 -4.20 -25.21
N ILE A 144 6.32 -5.33 -24.89
CA ILE A 144 7.72 -5.62 -25.29
C ILE A 144 7.86 -5.84 -26.79
N HIS A 145 6.83 -6.42 -27.42
CA HIS A 145 6.81 -6.62 -28.86
C HIS A 145 6.26 -5.39 -29.63
N ARG A 146 6.05 -4.25 -28.94
CA ARG A 146 5.56 -3.00 -29.53
C ARG A 146 4.20 -3.13 -30.22
N GLN A 147 3.38 -4.03 -29.70
CA GLN A 147 2.00 -4.29 -30.14
C GLN A 147 0.97 -3.62 -29.22
N ALA A 148 1.41 -3.11 -28.07
CA ALA A 148 0.58 -2.29 -27.19
C ALA A 148 0.29 -0.92 -27.83
N GLN A 149 -0.94 -0.46 -27.68
CA GLN A 149 -1.39 0.86 -28.10
C GLN A 149 -1.87 1.64 -26.88
N PHE A 150 -1.55 2.93 -26.87
CA PHE A 150 -1.97 3.87 -25.84
C PHE A 150 -2.80 4.96 -26.49
N VAL A 151 -4.04 5.10 -26.02
CA VAL A 151 -4.89 6.25 -26.35
C VAL A 151 -4.82 7.18 -25.16
N GLU A 152 -4.58 8.47 -25.37
CA GLU A 152 -4.42 9.45 -24.28
C GLU A 152 -5.76 9.95 -23.72
N ILE A 153 -6.82 9.95 -24.55
CA ILE A 153 -8.13 10.50 -24.18
C ILE A 153 -9.26 9.57 -24.70
N PRO A 154 -9.92 8.78 -23.84
CA PRO A 154 -9.53 8.50 -22.45
C PRO A 154 -8.23 7.68 -22.40
N LEU A 155 -7.47 7.84 -21.32
CA LEU A 155 -6.24 7.11 -21.16
C LEU A 155 -6.51 5.60 -21.04
N THR A 156 -6.04 4.83 -22.02
CA THR A 156 -6.24 3.38 -22.09
C THR A 156 -5.03 2.66 -22.68
N LEU A 157 -4.75 1.46 -22.16
CA LEU A 157 -3.79 0.51 -22.71
C LEU A 157 -4.54 -0.63 -23.39
N SER A 158 -4.34 -0.80 -24.69
CA SER A 158 -4.84 -1.92 -25.48
C SER A 158 -3.68 -2.66 -26.15
N GLY A 159 -3.93 -3.84 -26.71
CA GLY A 159 -2.88 -4.63 -27.34
C GLY A 159 -3.39 -5.94 -27.88
N HIS A 160 -2.47 -6.79 -28.31
CA HIS A 160 -2.77 -8.14 -28.79
C HIS A 160 -1.99 -9.17 -27.97
N GLY A 161 -2.65 -10.28 -27.66
CA GLY A 161 -2.00 -11.42 -27.02
C GLY A 161 -1.10 -12.18 -27.99
N ARG A 162 -0.38 -13.17 -27.45
CA ARG A 162 0.48 -14.08 -28.24
C ARG A 162 -0.25 -14.85 -29.33
N ASP A 163 -1.55 -15.06 -29.17
CA ASP A 163 -2.44 -15.70 -30.14
C ASP A 163 -2.94 -14.75 -31.24
N GLY A 164 -2.57 -13.47 -31.17
CA GLY A 164 -3.02 -12.42 -32.09
C GLY A 164 -4.41 -11.89 -31.76
N MET A 165 -5.06 -12.34 -30.68
CA MET A 165 -6.37 -11.84 -30.27
C MET A 165 -6.24 -10.52 -29.52
N PRO A 166 -7.19 -9.57 -29.69
CA PRO A 166 -7.15 -8.31 -28.95
C PRO A 166 -7.35 -8.55 -27.46
N LEU A 167 -6.54 -7.88 -26.65
CA LEU A 167 -6.67 -7.86 -25.19
C LEU A 167 -7.75 -6.85 -24.77
N PRO A 168 -8.51 -7.12 -23.69
CA PRO A 168 -9.39 -6.13 -23.10
C PRO A 168 -8.62 -4.84 -22.76
N PRO A 169 -9.14 -3.64 -23.07
CA PRO A 169 -8.43 -2.41 -22.74
C PRO A 169 -8.37 -2.18 -21.22
N LEU A 170 -7.22 -1.75 -20.71
CA LEU A 170 -7.04 -1.32 -19.33
C LEU A 170 -7.13 0.20 -19.24
N ASP A 171 -8.00 0.70 -18.36
CA ASP A 171 -8.13 2.14 -18.13
C ASP A 171 -7.04 2.68 -17.20
N GLU A 172 -6.94 4.01 -17.13
CA GLU A 172 -6.00 4.71 -16.26
C GLU A 172 -6.11 4.26 -14.79
N ALA A 173 -7.32 4.07 -14.28
CA ALA A 173 -7.55 3.73 -12.89
C ALA A 173 -6.99 2.33 -12.56
N THR A 174 -7.15 1.38 -13.48
CA THR A 174 -6.60 0.03 -13.38
C THR A 174 -5.08 0.06 -13.44
N LEU A 175 -4.50 0.82 -14.38
CA LEU A 175 -3.06 0.95 -14.53
C LEU A 175 -2.40 1.58 -13.29
N ARG A 176 -2.99 2.65 -12.76
CA ARG A 176 -2.53 3.29 -11.52
C ARG A 176 -2.63 2.35 -10.32
N ALA A 177 -3.71 1.56 -10.22
CA ALA A 177 -3.88 0.60 -9.14
C ALA A 177 -2.82 -0.52 -9.19
N LEU A 178 -2.50 -1.03 -10.39
CA LEU A 178 -1.44 -2.03 -10.57
C LEU A 178 -0.05 -1.46 -10.24
N ILE A 179 0.23 -0.22 -10.63
CA ILE A 179 1.48 0.48 -10.29
C ILE A 179 1.60 0.63 -8.76
N ALA A 180 0.59 1.17 -8.10
CA ALA A 180 0.59 1.32 -6.65
C ALA A 180 0.72 -0.03 -5.91
N LEU A 181 0.07 -1.08 -6.44
CA LEU A 181 0.20 -2.44 -5.89
C LEU A 181 1.67 -2.90 -5.96
N SER A 182 2.31 -2.74 -7.12
CA SER A 182 3.71 -3.15 -7.30
C SER A 182 4.67 -2.39 -6.38
N GLN A 183 4.43 -1.10 -6.12
CA GLN A 183 5.23 -0.30 -5.19
C GLN A 183 5.09 -0.82 -3.75
N LEU A 184 3.86 -1.05 -3.28
CA LEU A 184 3.62 -1.61 -1.94
C LEU A 184 4.22 -3.00 -1.78
N VAL A 185 4.12 -3.85 -2.81
CA VAL A 185 4.74 -5.18 -2.82
C VAL A 185 6.25 -5.05 -2.71
N GLY A 186 6.88 -4.21 -3.53
CA GLY A 186 8.33 -4.02 -3.53
C GLY A 186 8.86 -3.46 -2.21
N GLU A 187 8.18 -2.46 -1.65
CA GLU A 187 8.51 -1.93 -0.32
C GLU A 187 8.30 -2.98 0.79
N GLY A 188 7.23 -3.77 0.69
CA GLY A 188 6.93 -4.87 1.62
C GLY A 188 8.04 -5.91 1.65
N ILE A 189 8.52 -6.37 0.50
CA ILE A 189 9.64 -7.32 0.43
C ILE A 189 10.89 -6.78 1.14
N ILE A 190 11.26 -5.52 0.88
CA ILE A 190 12.46 -4.90 1.47
C ILE A 190 12.28 -4.67 2.97
N SER A 191 11.06 -4.39 3.40
CA SER A 191 10.71 -4.23 4.82
C SER A 191 10.48 -5.57 5.53
N ASN A 192 10.78 -6.70 4.88
CA ASN A 192 10.58 -8.06 5.39
C ASN A 192 9.10 -8.36 5.77
N GLY A 193 8.17 -7.87 4.96
CA GLY A 193 6.74 -8.12 5.06
C GLY A 193 5.88 -6.85 4.95
N LEU A 194 4.58 -7.06 4.77
CA LEU A 194 3.56 -6.02 4.86
C LEU A 194 3.17 -5.81 6.32
N ASN A 195 3.33 -4.58 6.82
CA ASN A 195 2.67 -4.18 8.07
C ASN A 195 1.15 -4.07 7.85
N ARG A 196 0.40 -3.89 8.94
CA ARG A 196 -1.07 -3.87 8.91
C ARG A 196 -1.64 -2.89 7.90
N ARG A 197 -1.15 -1.64 7.89
CA ARG A 197 -1.63 -0.59 6.97
C ARG A 197 -1.34 -0.91 5.51
N ARG A 198 -0.11 -1.33 5.21
CA ARG A 198 0.27 -1.70 3.85
C ARG A 198 -0.53 -2.92 3.37
N LEU A 199 -0.80 -3.89 4.24
CA LEU A 199 -1.66 -5.02 3.93
C LEU A 199 -3.08 -4.54 3.59
N ASP A 200 -3.67 -3.66 4.40
CA ASP A 200 -4.97 -3.07 4.13
C ASP A 200 -4.98 -2.29 2.79
N ASN A 201 -3.91 -1.54 2.47
CA ASN A 201 -3.82 -0.84 1.19
C ASN A 201 -3.66 -1.79 0.00
N VAL A 202 -2.87 -2.85 0.13
CA VAL A 202 -2.75 -3.92 -0.89
C VAL A 202 -4.11 -4.55 -1.15
N ASN A 203 -4.84 -4.90 -0.09
CA ASN A 203 -6.18 -5.48 -0.18
C ASN A 203 -7.17 -4.55 -0.90
N PHE A 204 -7.12 -3.25 -0.61
CA PHE A 204 -7.93 -2.26 -1.32
C PHE A 204 -7.60 -2.22 -2.82
N LEU A 205 -6.32 -2.22 -3.18
CA LEU A 205 -5.88 -2.20 -4.58
C LEU A 205 -6.24 -3.48 -5.32
N LEU A 206 -6.13 -4.64 -4.68
CA LEU A 206 -6.55 -5.92 -5.24
C LEU A 206 -8.06 -5.95 -5.55
N ASN A 207 -8.91 -5.41 -4.67
CA ASN A 207 -10.33 -5.26 -4.96
C ASN A 207 -10.62 -4.31 -6.14
N ARG A 208 -9.80 -3.27 -6.32
CA ARG A 208 -9.86 -2.38 -7.49
C ARG A 208 -9.42 -3.07 -8.78
N LEU A 209 -8.64 -4.15 -8.68
CA LEU A 209 -8.11 -4.96 -9.77
C LEU A 209 -8.91 -6.24 -10.02
N SER A 210 -10.17 -6.30 -9.57
CA SER A 210 -11.07 -7.44 -9.79
C SER A 210 -11.31 -7.78 -11.25
N CYS A 211 -11.09 -6.83 -12.18
CA CYS A 211 -11.11 -7.08 -13.63
C CYS A 211 -10.08 -8.13 -14.08
N PHE A 212 -9.04 -8.39 -13.28
CA PHE A 212 -8.05 -9.45 -13.53
C PHE A 212 -8.47 -10.83 -12.99
N GLY A 213 -9.69 -10.97 -12.47
CA GLY A 213 -10.17 -12.20 -11.84
C GLY A 213 -9.75 -12.35 -10.38
N VAL A 214 -9.28 -11.28 -9.75
CA VAL A 214 -8.97 -11.26 -8.31
C VAL A 214 -10.27 -11.40 -7.52
N ASN A 215 -10.37 -12.47 -6.74
CA ASN A 215 -11.54 -12.79 -5.93
C ASN A 215 -11.15 -13.05 -4.47
N SER A 216 -12.10 -12.84 -3.56
CA SER A 216 -12.00 -13.27 -2.15
C SER A 216 -10.88 -12.61 -1.33
N VAL A 217 -10.49 -11.38 -1.67
CA VAL A 217 -9.54 -10.57 -0.89
C VAL A 217 -10.32 -9.73 0.15
N PRO A 218 -9.81 -9.50 1.37
CA PRO A 218 -10.43 -8.60 2.33
C PRO A 218 -10.63 -7.21 1.73
N GLN A 219 -11.59 -6.41 2.22
CA GLN A 219 -11.90 -5.10 1.60
C GLN A 219 -10.70 -4.14 1.55
N GLY A 220 -9.85 -4.18 2.57
CA GLY A 220 -8.74 -3.24 2.72
C GLY A 220 -9.17 -1.79 2.99
N VAL A 221 -8.20 -0.88 3.01
CA VAL A 221 -8.39 0.54 3.28
C VAL A 221 -7.78 1.37 2.16
N ARG A 222 -8.53 2.38 1.70
CA ARG A 222 -8.08 3.26 0.62
C ARG A 222 -6.80 3.99 1.02
N MET A 223 -5.83 4.00 0.11
CA MET A 223 -4.62 4.80 0.25
C MET A 223 -4.96 6.30 0.23
N LYS A 224 -4.69 6.96 1.35
CA LYS A 224 -4.86 8.40 1.56
C LYS A 224 -3.70 8.89 2.42
N PRO A 225 -3.34 10.19 2.35
CA PRO A 225 -2.48 10.80 3.35
C PRO A 225 -3.02 10.51 4.76
N ILE A 226 -2.11 10.20 5.69
CA ILE A 226 -2.47 9.91 7.08
C ILE A 226 -2.99 11.20 7.71
N GLU A 227 -4.20 11.13 8.28
CA GLU A 227 -4.79 12.20 9.08
C GLU A 227 -4.40 12.02 10.55
N TYR A 228 -4.37 13.12 11.31
CA TYR A 228 -4.04 13.08 12.73
C TYR A 228 -5.24 13.37 13.61
N TYR A 229 -5.46 12.57 14.65
CA TYR A 229 -6.32 12.92 15.78
C TYR A 229 -5.47 13.50 16.89
N TRP A 230 -5.76 14.74 17.27
CA TRP A 230 -5.10 15.39 18.39
C TRP A 230 -5.94 15.18 19.64
N MET A 231 -5.35 14.54 20.63
CA MET A 231 -5.98 14.24 21.90
C MET A 231 -5.09 14.70 23.05
N LYS A 232 -5.66 14.68 24.25
CA LYS A 232 -4.94 14.96 25.49
C LYS A 232 -5.23 13.87 26.51
N LEU A 233 -4.40 13.79 27.52
CA LEU A 233 -4.67 12.95 28.68
C LEU A 233 -5.66 13.64 29.61
N ARG A 234 -6.43 12.84 30.35
CA ARG A 234 -7.26 13.33 31.45
C ARG A 234 -6.80 12.70 32.76
N PRO A 235 -6.83 13.42 33.89
CA PRO A 235 -6.56 12.81 35.18
C PRO A 235 -7.73 11.92 35.59
N ASP A 236 -7.43 10.77 36.17
CA ASP A 236 -8.41 9.95 36.88
C ASP A 236 -8.63 10.46 38.33
N PRO A 237 -9.57 9.89 39.10
CA PRO A 237 -9.79 10.27 40.49
C PRO A 237 -8.58 10.10 41.42
N HIS A 238 -7.59 9.31 41.02
CA HIS A 238 -6.34 9.07 41.75
C HIS A 238 -5.18 9.95 41.26
N GLY A 239 -5.43 10.84 40.31
CA GLY A 239 -4.41 11.74 39.73
C GLY A 239 -3.51 11.07 38.68
N GLN A 240 -3.83 9.86 38.22
CA GLN A 240 -3.13 9.18 37.15
C GLN A 240 -3.59 9.69 35.79
N TRP A 241 -2.68 9.71 34.81
CA TRP A 241 -3.00 10.18 33.47
C TRP A 241 -3.61 9.07 32.62
N VAL A 242 -4.81 9.30 32.12
CA VAL A 242 -5.57 8.37 31.30
C VAL A 242 -5.68 8.88 29.87
N ALA A 243 -5.37 8.02 28.91
CA ALA A 243 -5.63 8.22 27.49
C ALA A 243 -7.02 7.68 27.14
N PRO A 244 -8.00 8.55 26.83
CA PRO A 244 -9.36 8.13 26.51
C PRO A 244 -9.51 7.63 25.06
N PHE A 245 -8.91 6.48 24.73
CA PHE A 245 -8.96 5.92 23.37
C PHE A 245 -10.36 5.51 22.92
N SER A 246 -11.27 5.25 23.86
CA SER A 246 -12.68 4.98 23.54
C SER A 246 -13.31 6.10 22.70
N ILE A 247 -12.96 7.36 22.98
CA ILE A 247 -13.42 8.55 22.25
C ILE A 247 -12.85 8.56 20.83
N VAL A 248 -11.57 8.19 20.64
CA VAL A 248 -10.94 8.09 19.31
C VAL A 248 -11.74 7.13 18.43
N HIS A 249 -12.01 5.92 18.94
CA HIS A 249 -12.73 4.87 18.22
C HIS A 249 -14.20 5.19 17.99
N GLU A 250 -14.86 5.87 18.94
CA GLU A 250 -16.20 6.43 18.71
C GLU A 250 -16.19 7.44 17.56
N GLN A 251 -15.22 8.36 17.54
CA GLN A 251 -15.13 9.37 16.49
C GLN A 251 -14.84 8.76 15.11
N MET A 252 -13.99 7.73 15.02
CA MET A 252 -13.78 7.00 13.77
C MET A 252 -15.07 6.38 13.24
N ARG A 253 -15.86 5.73 14.12
CA ARG A 253 -17.14 5.11 13.77
C ARG A 253 -18.16 6.14 13.30
N CYS A 254 -18.35 7.22 14.07
CA CYS A 254 -19.29 8.30 13.75
C CYS A 254 -18.97 8.99 12.42
N ARG A 255 -17.69 9.11 12.07
CA ARG A 255 -17.24 9.78 10.85
C ARG A 255 -17.15 8.86 9.64
N ARG A 256 -17.31 7.54 9.82
CA ARG A 256 -17.10 6.52 8.77
C ARG A 256 -15.74 6.73 8.09
N GLN A 257 -14.69 6.84 8.89
CA GLN A 257 -13.35 7.13 8.39
C GLN A 257 -12.95 6.13 7.29
N LEU A 258 -12.46 6.65 6.16
CA LEU A 258 -12.15 5.86 4.95
C LEU A 258 -10.64 5.62 4.73
N GLY A 259 -9.80 6.01 5.68
CA GLY A 259 -8.33 5.96 5.60
C GLY A 259 -7.69 5.79 6.98
N HIS A 260 -6.37 5.58 7.02
CA HIS A 260 -5.62 5.42 8.25
C HIS A 260 -5.49 6.74 9.04
N ILE A 261 -5.43 6.63 10.37
CA ILE A 261 -5.28 7.76 11.29
C ILE A 261 -4.14 7.48 12.27
N ASP A 262 -3.32 8.49 12.53
CA ASP A 262 -2.42 8.53 13.67
C ASP A 262 -3.03 9.36 14.80
N VAL A 263 -2.83 8.94 16.04
CA VAL A 263 -3.25 9.69 17.22
C VAL A 263 -2.04 10.35 17.84
N ARG A 264 -2.11 11.67 18.01
CA ARG A 264 -1.12 12.47 18.73
C ARG A 264 -1.69 12.89 20.07
N ILE A 265 -0.95 12.61 21.13
CA ILE A 265 -1.35 12.84 22.51
C ILE A 265 -0.47 13.92 23.10
N ASP A 266 -1.08 15.04 23.47
CA ASP A 266 -0.40 16.10 24.21
C ASP A 266 -0.15 15.66 25.65
N LEU A 267 1.09 15.83 26.09
CA LEU A 267 1.53 15.50 27.44
C LEU A 267 1.41 16.72 28.37
N PRO A 268 0.84 16.55 29.57
CA PRO A 268 0.67 17.64 30.51
C PRO A 268 2.03 18.11 31.05
N GLY A 269 2.27 19.42 31.01
CA GLY A 269 3.49 20.03 31.54
C GLY A 269 4.73 19.92 30.64
N GLU A 270 4.67 19.18 29.54
CA GLU A 270 5.76 19.06 28.57
C GLU A 270 5.40 19.76 27.25
N SER A 271 5.88 20.99 27.07
CA SER A 271 5.65 21.73 25.83
C SER A 271 6.44 21.09 24.69
N GLY A 272 5.73 20.61 23.67
CA GLY A 272 6.32 20.11 22.42
C GLY A 272 6.67 18.62 22.38
N ARG A 273 6.54 17.89 23.49
CA ARG A 273 6.71 16.42 23.50
C ARG A 273 5.35 15.74 23.40
N GLN A 274 5.22 14.81 22.46
CA GLN A 274 3.97 14.09 22.23
C GLN A 274 4.18 12.59 22.30
N LEU A 275 3.13 11.85 22.65
CA LEU A 275 3.05 10.43 22.34
C LEU A 275 2.26 10.25 21.05
N VAL A 276 2.72 9.38 20.18
CA VAL A 276 2.08 9.08 18.89
C VAL A 276 1.87 7.58 18.75
N GLY A 277 0.69 7.20 18.30
CA GLY A 277 0.33 5.82 18.01
C GLY A 277 -0.52 5.70 16.76
N GLN A 278 -0.43 4.56 16.09
CA GLN A 278 -1.31 4.22 14.98
C GLN A 278 -2.65 3.82 15.54
N CYS A 279 -3.74 4.40 15.03
CA CYS A 279 -5.06 4.15 15.61
C CYS A 279 -5.48 2.68 15.54
N GLU A 280 -4.98 1.94 14.55
CA GLU A 280 -5.21 0.51 14.38
C GLU A 280 -4.62 -0.36 15.51
N ASP A 281 -3.60 0.16 16.21
CA ASP A 281 -2.92 -0.53 17.30
C ASP A 281 -3.40 -0.06 18.69
N LEU A 282 -4.26 0.97 18.75
CA LEU A 282 -4.79 1.51 20.00
C LEU A 282 -5.97 0.68 20.51
N PRO A 283 -6.05 0.42 21.82
CA PRO A 283 -7.19 -0.27 22.42
C PRO A 283 -8.48 0.55 22.29
N ASP A 284 -9.63 -0.12 22.32
CA ASP A 284 -10.96 0.50 22.27
C ASP A 284 -11.49 0.93 23.65
N TRP A 285 -10.67 0.81 24.69
CA TRP A 285 -10.93 1.27 26.05
C TRP A 285 -9.88 2.30 26.52
N ASP A 286 -10.20 2.97 27.62
CA ASP A 286 -9.32 4.00 28.20
C ASP A 286 -8.15 3.35 28.94
N VAL A 287 -6.94 3.87 28.75
CA VAL A 287 -5.71 3.29 29.31
C VAL A 287 -4.96 4.28 30.17
N THR A 288 -4.50 3.83 31.33
CA THR A 288 -3.58 4.62 32.17
C THR A 288 -2.18 4.60 31.56
N ILE A 289 -1.57 5.78 31.42
CA ILE A 289 -0.28 5.96 30.78
C ILE A 289 0.79 6.24 31.84
N ASP A 290 1.84 5.43 31.85
CA ASP A 290 3.11 5.74 32.52
C ASP A 290 4.06 6.42 31.53
N PHE A 291 4.53 7.63 31.84
CA PHE A 291 5.46 8.36 30.99
C PHE A 291 6.89 7.78 31.02
N ASN A 292 7.25 7.03 32.04
CA ASN A 292 8.57 6.39 32.06
C ASN A 292 8.58 5.12 31.21
N GLN A 293 7.41 4.50 31.02
CA GLN A 293 7.24 3.27 30.28
C GLN A 293 5.92 3.30 29.49
N PRO A 294 5.86 4.08 28.40
CA PRO A 294 4.65 4.12 27.58
C PRO A 294 4.36 2.72 27.00
N PRO A 295 3.07 2.40 26.76
CA PRO A 295 2.69 1.19 26.05
C PRO A 295 3.43 1.04 24.72
N SER A 296 3.72 -0.18 24.29
CA SER A 296 4.53 -0.45 23.09
C SER A 296 3.97 0.09 21.77
N TYR A 297 2.67 0.42 21.74
CA TYR A 297 1.98 1.02 20.60
C TYR A 297 2.01 2.56 20.60
N LEU A 298 2.67 3.18 21.60
CA LEU A 298 2.92 4.61 21.66
C LEU A 298 4.43 4.88 21.62
N ALA A 299 4.84 5.85 20.80
CA ALA A 299 6.21 6.31 20.73
C ALA A 299 6.28 7.81 21.00
N TYR A 300 7.39 8.25 21.61
CA TYR A 300 7.68 9.67 21.75
C TYR A 300 8.00 10.30 20.40
N GLN A 301 7.43 11.47 20.15
CA GLN A 301 7.76 12.37 19.04
C GLN A 301 8.20 13.73 19.57
#